data_AF-A0A4Z0MG89-F1
#
_entry.id   AF-A0A4Z0MG89-F1
#
_cell.length_a   1.000
_cell.length_b   1.000
_cell.length_c   1.000
_cell.angle_alpha   90.00
_cell.angle_beta   90.00
_cell.angle_gamma   90.00
#
_symmetry.space_group_name_H-M   'P 1'
#
loop_
_entity.id
_entity.type
_entity.pdbx_description
1 polymer ?
#
loop_
_entity_poly.entity_id
_entity_poly.type
_entity_poly.pdbx_seq_one_letter_code
_entity_poly.pdbx_strand_id
1 'polypeptide(L)'
;MEYLRKSVVVHEKLETIYLDYAFWQFQVPKRKLDTVEGMNDFVAKRYLASIVDINDTEVANLLNLFKEIGMFAHKRKEIYKLYEVLEVFEIMSTIWHALYYSHPIWDKLRNGELSESGFIAWVLHNYHLSRSAGVTASRCAAFSSRPDVRKVFLESALEEYPHCEYYYMINDKRLGITSDDVKNYVPLPSSIAIDQQMLRLAEDDWLAHIMVAYFQESTASYYKQCCDFYNQVETSYNLPGFFESWKGHIQLDIGYGHASAFTDILKSQEPISGKKVESSLKNAALAVQFIVDALDDILKLNMATDNLILRKPVSILSENAYDNFNDGISATEVLSKLKSKDIFTGFIFDKTRKISCEEVECIKIEIAFAMCRALSYSKRHDEILYIGKLLEANRPLIELRNNLDVVVPITNWAAGVSNFLRELALIPSHFVIGLSLVCLNLKEMGFNYKEIEGGNDYNSISYLMNFYKFSESEASLIVNEMVQLQELWFKNISTKIIEVDVFID
;
A
#
# COMPACT_ATOMS: atom_id res chain seq x y z
N MET A 1 16.05 -28.13 -1.23
CA MET A 1 16.57 -28.09 0.16
C MET A 1 15.67 -27.15 0.91
N GLU A 2 14.72 -27.70 1.66
CA GLU A 2 13.60 -26.96 2.22
C GLU A 2 13.51 -27.29 3.71
N TYR A 3 13.71 -26.28 4.56
CA TYR A 3 13.42 -26.37 6.00
C TYR A 3 12.00 -25.86 6.24
N LEU A 4 11.41 -26.25 7.37
CA LEU A 4 10.17 -25.61 7.84
C LEU A 4 10.45 -24.14 8.19
N ARG A 5 9.61 -23.20 7.73
CA ARG A 5 9.79 -21.76 7.95
C ARG A 5 9.82 -21.41 9.44
N LYS A 6 10.53 -20.33 9.78
CA LYS A 6 10.55 -19.79 11.15
C LYS A 6 9.17 -19.38 11.63
N SER A 7 8.34 -18.85 10.75
CA SER A 7 6.96 -18.42 11.01
C SER A 7 5.95 -19.56 11.22
N VAL A 8 6.30 -20.83 10.95
CA VAL A 8 5.44 -21.97 11.32
C VAL A 8 5.51 -22.18 12.83
N VAL A 9 4.41 -21.95 13.55
CA VAL A 9 4.36 -22.20 14.99
C VAL A 9 4.05 -23.68 15.21
N VAL A 10 4.95 -24.37 15.92
CA VAL A 10 4.76 -25.78 16.26
C VAL A 10 4.47 -25.87 17.75
N HIS A 11 3.34 -26.45 18.11
CA HIS A 11 2.99 -26.69 19.51
C HIS A 11 2.42 -28.10 19.70
N GLU A 12 2.69 -28.69 20.86
CA GLU A 12 2.29 -30.06 21.17
C GLU A 12 1.18 -30.06 22.22
N LYS A 13 0.14 -30.88 22.01
CA LYS A 13 -0.93 -31.08 22.98
C LYS A 13 -1.36 -32.54 22.97
N LEU A 14 -1.10 -33.24 24.07
CA LEU A 14 -1.36 -34.68 24.23
C LEU A 14 -0.61 -35.48 23.14
N GLU A 15 -1.32 -36.31 22.38
CA GLU A 15 -0.78 -37.16 21.32
C GLU A 15 -0.85 -36.50 19.93
N THR A 16 -0.95 -35.16 19.87
CA THR A 16 -1.11 -34.40 18.63
C THR A 16 -0.11 -33.24 18.57
N ILE A 17 0.57 -33.12 17.43
CA ILE A 17 1.36 -31.95 17.07
C ILE A 17 0.50 -31.03 16.20
N TYR A 18 0.48 -29.75 16.56
CA TYR A 18 -0.19 -28.69 15.85
C TYR A 18 0.87 -27.86 15.11
N LEU A 19 0.67 -27.67 13.82
CA LEU A 19 1.47 -26.72 13.02
C LEU A 19 0.54 -25.61 12.55
N ASP A 20 0.75 -24.41 13.09
CA ASP A 20 0.04 -23.21 12.65
C ASP A 20 0.90 -22.43 11.67
N TYR A 21 0.32 -22.07 10.53
CA TYR A 21 0.98 -21.25 9.54
C TYR A 21 -0.02 -20.43 8.73
N ALA A 22 0.15 -19.11 8.73
CA ALA A 22 -0.84 -18.17 8.20
C ALA A 22 -2.23 -18.44 8.82
N PHE A 23 -3.18 -18.96 8.05
CA PHE A 23 -4.54 -19.32 8.47
C PHE A 23 -4.74 -20.84 8.57
N TRP A 24 -3.72 -21.62 8.24
CA TRP A 24 -3.76 -23.07 8.31
C TRP A 24 -3.37 -23.54 9.70
N GLN A 25 -4.12 -24.53 10.20
CA GLN A 25 -3.74 -25.31 11.36
C GLN A 25 -3.78 -26.79 10.98
N PHE A 26 -2.62 -27.44 11.03
CA PHE A 26 -2.50 -28.88 10.80
C PHE A 26 -2.43 -29.60 12.12
N GLN A 27 -3.20 -30.67 12.23
CA GLN A 27 -3.18 -31.56 13.39
C GLN A 27 -2.61 -32.90 12.94
N VAL A 28 -1.42 -33.22 13.44
CA VAL A 28 -0.72 -34.46 13.07
C VAL A 28 -0.56 -35.34 14.30
N PRO A 29 -1.09 -36.57 14.31
CA PRO A 29 -0.90 -37.48 15.44
C PRO A 29 0.58 -37.77 15.68
N LYS A 30 1.05 -37.59 16.91
CA LYS A 30 2.46 -37.76 17.30
C LYS A 30 2.99 -39.15 16.96
N ARG A 31 2.18 -40.19 17.25
CA ARG A 31 2.48 -41.58 16.88
C ARG A 31 2.85 -41.78 15.40
N LYS A 32 2.29 -40.96 14.49
CA LYS A 32 2.55 -41.07 13.05
C LYS A 32 3.89 -40.39 12.69
N LEU A 33 4.24 -39.32 13.39
CA LEU A 33 5.53 -38.65 13.24
C LEU A 33 6.67 -39.51 13.81
N ASP A 34 6.42 -40.20 14.92
CA ASP A 34 7.40 -41.09 15.57
C ASP A 34 7.74 -42.32 14.73
N THR A 35 6.83 -42.78 13.86
CA THR A 35 7.06 -43.93 12.97
C THR A 35 7.91 -43.61 11.74
N VAL A 36 8.22 -42.34 11.49
CA VAL A 36 8.85 -41.86 10.25
C VAL A 36 10.19 -41.24 10.59
N GLU A 37 11.27 -41.85 10.09
CA GLU A 37 12.63 -41.36 10.33
C GLU A 37 12.79 -39.91 9.85
N GLY A 38 13.38 -39.06 10.69
CA GLY A 38 13.65 -37.65 10.40
C GLY A 38 12.45 -36.69 10.57
N MET A 39 11.22 -37.18 10.71
CA MET A 39 10.03 -36.32 10.71
C MET A 39 9.93 -35.43 11.97
N ASN A 40 10.17 -35.97 13.16
CA ASN A 40 10.20 -35.19 14.41
C ASN A 40 11.23 -34.06 14.36
N ASP A 41 12.36 -34.35 13.72
CA ASP A 41 13.50 -33.46 13.58
C ASP A 41 13.24 -32.37 12.51
N PHE A 42 12.53 -32.72 11.45
CA PHE A 42 12.00 -31.77 10.47
C PHE A 42 10.96 -30.82 11.10
N VAL A 43 9.98 -31.36 11.84
CA VAL A 43 8.95 -30.58 12.55
C VAL A 43 9.57 -29.67 13.62
N ALA A 44 10.62 -30.15 14.30
CA ALA A 44 11.41 -29.35 15.24
C ALA A 44 12.35 -28.33 14.55
N LYS A 45 12.28 -28.20 13.22
CA LYS A 45 13.09 -27.29 12.38
C LYS A 45 14.60 -27.52 12.46
N ARG A 46 15.02 -28.73 12.81
CA ARG A 46 16.45 -29.09 12.95
C ARG A 46 17.05 -29.61 11.66
N TYR A 47 16.23 -30.20 10.80
CA TYR A 47 16.67 -30.88 9.59
C TYR A 47 15.81 -30.54 8.36
N LEU A 48 16.37 -30.83 7.18
CA LEU A 48 15.74 -30.63 5.87
C LEU A 48 14.61 -31.64 5.63
N ALA A 49 13.58 -31.24 4.88
CA ALA A 49 12.51 -32.14 4.43
C ALA A 49 13.04 -33.37 3.66
N SER A 50 14.20 -33.25 2.99
CA SER A 50 14.83 -34.36 2.25
C SER A 50 15.42 -35.48 3.12
N ILE A 51 15.46 -35.28 4.45
CA ILE A 51 15.91 -36.31 5.41
C ILE A 51 14.72 -37.15 5.90
N VAL A 52 13.49 -36.68 5.69
CA VAL A 52 12.29 -37.43 6.06
C VAL A 52 12.12 -38.61 5.11
N ASP A 53 11.90 -39.81 5.66
CA ASP A 53 11.62 -41.00 4.86
C ASP A 53 10.26 -40.86 4.14
N ILE A 54 10.32 -40.55 2.83
CA ILE A 54 9.14 -40.37 1.96
C ILE A 54 8.57 -41.68 1.41
N ASN A 55 9.03 -42.84 1.88
CA ASN A 55 8.45 -44.13 1.47
C ASN A 55 7.00 -44.32 1.98
N ASP A 56 6.61 -43.59 3.03
CA ASP A 56 5.21 -43.50 3.46
C ASP A 56 4.46 -42.48 2.58
N THR A 57 3.48 -42.97 1.81
CA THR A 57 2.69 -42.14 0.88
C THR A 57 1.91 -41.03 1.60
N GLU A 58 1.44 -41.26 2.83
CA GLU A 58 0.72 -40.23 3.59
C GLU A 58 1.66 -39.10 4.00
N VAL A 59 2.89 -39.43 4.40
CA VAL A 59 3.93 -38.44 4.74
C VAL A 59 4.35 -37.66 3.51
N ALA A 60 4.58 -38.34 2.38
CA ALA A 60 4.93 -37.67 1.13
C ALA A 60 3.84 -36.68 0.71
N ASN A 61 2.56 -37.07 0.81
CA ASN A 61 1.43 -36.18 0.54
C ASN A 61 1.36 -34.99 1.52
N LEU A 62 1.65 -35.21 2.80
CA LEU A 62 1.69 -34.15 3.81
C LEU A 62 2.82 -33.14 3.53
N LEU A 63 4.02 -33.61 3.20
CA LEU A 63 5.14 -32.75 2.85
C LEU A 63 4.89 -31.98 1.54
N ASN A 64 4.28 -32.62 0.55
CA ASN A 64 3.83 -31.94 -0.66
C ASN A 64 2.81 -30.84 -0.32
N LEU A 65 1.83 -31.14 0.52
CA LEU A 65 0.87 -30.14 0.97
C LEU A 65 1.57 -28.97 1.67
N PHE A 66 2.47 -29.23 2.62
CA PHE A 66 3.26 -28.20 3.30
C PHE A 66 4.07 -27.34 2.33
N LYS A 67 4.59 -27.94 1.26
CA LYS A 67 5.28 -27.21 0.20
C LYS A 67 4.31 -26.28 -0.56
N GLU A 68 3.19 -26.82 -1.04
CA GLU A 68 2.20 -26.08 -1.83
C GLU A 68 1.61 -24.90 -1.04
N ILE A 69 1.39 -25.05 0.27
CA ILE A 69 0.88 -23.96 1.12
C ILE A 69 1.98 -23.04 1.67
N GLY A 70 3.24 -23.27 1.29
CA GLY A 70 4.33 -22.37 1.61
C GLY A 70 4.94 -22.48 3.00
N MET A 71 4.79 -23.60 3.70
CA MET A 71 5.42 -23.81 5.00
C MET A 71 6.94 -24.02 4.90
N PHE A 72 7.46 -24.17 3.69
CA PHE A 72 8.88 -24.42 3.44
C PHE A 72 9.64 -23.12 3.13
N ALA A 73 10.83 -23.00 3.71
CA ALA A 73 11.74 -21.91 3.43
C ALA A 73 12.56 -22.20 2.17
N HIS A 74 12.76 -21.17 1.36
CA HIS A 74 13.61 -21.21 0.19
C HIS A 74 15.04 -20.85 0.57
N LYS A 75 16.00 -21.57 0.01
CA LYS A 75 17.40 -21.17 0.15
C LYS A 75 17.63 -19.81 -0.53
N ARG A 76 18.24 -18.87 0.19
CA ARG A 76 18.70 -17.61 -0.40
C ARG A 76 19.74 -17.88 -1.49
N LYS A 77 19.58 -17.25 -2.65
CA LYS A 77 20.54 -17.30 -3.77
C LYS A 77 21.05 -15.90 -4.06
N GLU A 78 22.30 -15.79 -4.47
CA GLU A 78 22.87 -14.52 -4.96
C GLU A 78 22.22 -14.10 -6.29
N ILE A 79 21.84 -15.07 -7.11
CA ILE A 79 21.19 -14.87 -8.41
C ILE A 79 20.02 -15.85 -8.52
N TYR A 80 18.86 -15.34 -8.88
CA TYR A 80 17.69 -16.11 -9.29
C TYR A 80 17.49 -15.96 -10.79
N LYS A 81 16.90 -16.95 -11.42
CA LYS A 81 16.22 -16.77 -12.69
C LYS A 81 14.78 -16.32 -12.42
N LEU A 82 14.17 -15.56 -13.32
CA LEU A 82 12.81 -15.06 -13.10
C LEU A 82 11.78 -16.17 -12.84
N TYR A 83 11.92 -17.36 -13.45
CA TYR A 83 10.96 -18.45 -13.15
C TYR A 83 11.10 -18.96 -11.71
N GLU A 84 12.29 -18.89 -11.11
CA GLU A 84 12.51 -19.23 -9.70
C GLU A 84 11.91 -18.16 -8.79
N VAL A 85 11.84 -16.90 -9.26
CA VAL A 85 11.14 -15.81 -8.56
C VAL A 85 9.63 -16.04 -8.60
N LEU A 86 9.08 -16.51 -9.73
CA LEU A 86 7.67 -16.89 -9.83
C LEU A 86 7.29 -17.96 -8.79
N GLU A 87 8.07 -19.04 -8.69
CA GLU A 87 7.84 -20.11 -7.71
C GLU A 87 7.79 -19.59 -6.26
N VAL A 88 8.74 -18.70 -5.91
CA VAL A 88 8.77 -18.04 -4.59
C VAL A 88 7.55 -17.15 -4.38
N PHE A 89 7.17 -16.41 -5.42
CA PHE A 89 6.09 -15.45 -5.36
C PHE A 89 4.70 -16.10 -5.30
N GLU A 90 4.44 -17.18 -6.05
CA GLU A 90 3.15 -17.91 -6.00
C GLU A 90 2.85 -18.45 -4.60
N ILE A 91 3.88 -18.88 -3.88
CA ILE A 91 3.75 -19.26 -2.48
C ILE A 91 3.39 -18.04 -1.61
N MET A 92 4.01 -16.89 -1.87
CA MET A 92 3.73 -15.67 -1.12
C MET A 92 2.35 -15.08 -1.41
N SER A 93 1.91 -15.12 -2.66
CA SER A 93 0.58 -14.63 -3.04
C SER A 93 -0.52 -15.41 -2.35
N THR A 94 -0.35 -16.72 -2.13
CA THR A 94 -1.29 -17.55 -1.35
C THR A 94 -1.43 -17.04 0.09
N ILE A 95 -0.31 -16.68 0.74
CA ILE A 95 -0.32 -16.12 2.10
C ILE A 95 -0.98 -14.74 2.12
N TRP A 96 -0.72 -13.93 1.10
CA TRP A 96 -1.34 -12.61 0.95
C TRP A 96 -2.85 -12.70 0.70
N HIS A 97 -3.30 -13.64 -0.13
CA HIS A 97 -4.73 -13.87 -0.37
C HIS A 97 -5.40 -14.31 0.91
N ALA A 98 -4.75 -15.16 1.69
CA ALA A 98 -5.27 -15.55 2.98
C ALA A 98 -5.41 -14.39 3.96
N LEU A 99 -4.37 -13.55 4.08
CA LEU A 99 -4.43 -12.37 4.94
C LEU A 99 -5.58 -11.46 4.53
N TYR A 100 -5.73 -11.21 3.23
CA TYR A 100 -6.80 -10.40 2.69
C TYR A 100 -8.19 -11.03 2.91
N TYR A 101 -8.41 -12.27 2.48
CA TYR A 101 -9.72 -12.93 2.50
C TYR A 101 -10.15 -13.48 3.87
N SER A 102 -9.23 -13.60 4.83
CA SER A 102 -9.57 -13.89 6.23
C SER A 102 -9.98 -12.65 7.02
N HIS A 103 -9.92 -11.47 6.42
CA HIS A 103 -10.27 -10.23 7.09
C HIS A 103 -11.76 -10.23 7.53
N PRO A 104 -12.11 -9.80 8.77
CA PRO A 104 -13.47 -9.88 9.29
C PRO A 104 -14.54 -9.12 8.48
N ILE A 105 -14.11 -8.15 7.67
CA ILE A 105 -15.01 -7.37 6.81
C ILE A 105 -15.84 -8.26 5.86
N TRP A 106 -15.27 -9.38 5.38
CA TRP A 106 -15.96 -10.22 4.40
C TRP A 106 -17.19 -10.89 4.98
N ASP A 107 -17.13 -11.35 6.24
CA ASP A 107 -18.30 -11.88 6.95
C ASP A 107 -19.34 -10.79 7.19
N LYS A 108 -18.90 -9.58 7.56
CA LYS A 108 -19.81 -8.46 7.77
C LYS A 108 -20.55 -8.04 6.51
N LEU A 109 -19.86 -8.05 5.36
CA LEU A 109 -20.48 -7.82 4.06
C LEU A 109 -21.49 -8.92 3.74
N ARG A 110 -21.11 -10.19 3.88
CA ARG A 110 -21.99 -11.35 3.62
C ARG A 110 -23.27 -11.37 4.45
N ASN A 111 -23.23 -10.81 5.65
CA ASN A 111 -24.34 -10.84 6.59
C ASN A 111 -25.13 -9.52 6.69
N GLY A 112 -24.74 -8.48 5.93
CA GLY A 112 -25.38 -7.17 6.05
C GLY A 112 -25.11 -6.46 7.37
N GLU A 113 -23.96 -6.72 7.99
CA GLU A 113 -23.59 -6.20 9.32
C GLU A 113 -22.78 -4.90 9.27
N LEU A 114 -22.44 -4.38 8.08
CA LEU A 114 -21.90 -3.03 7.99
C LEU A 114 -23.04 -2.01 8.02
N SER A 115 -22.79 -0.88 8.68
CA SER A 115 -23.58 0.34 8.51
C SER A 115 -23.50 0.83 7.07
N GLU A 116 -24.45 1.68 6.69
CA GLU A 116 -24.48 2.31 5.36
C GLU A 116 -23.15 3.02 5.04
N SER A 117 -22.55 3.71 6.01
CA SER A 117 -21.21 4.31 5.90
C SER A 117 -20.11 3.30 5.63
N GLY A 118 -20.09 2.17 6.34
CA GLY A 118 -19.10 1.12 6.13
C GLY A 118 -19.22 0.47 4.76
N PHE A 119 -20.45 0.17 4.33
CA PHE A 119 -20.73 -0.36 3.00
C PHE A 119 -20.33 0.62 1.89
N ILE A 120 -20.72 1.89 2.01
CA ILE A 120 -20.37 2.93 1.03
C ILE A 120 -18.84 3.16 0.97
N ALA A 121 -18.15 3.15 2.12
CA ALA A 121 -16.69 3.23 2.15
C ALA A 121 -16.02 2.06 1.41
N TRP A 122 -16.55 0.84 1.54
CA TRP A 122 -16.04 -0.32 0.80
C TRP A 122 -16.24 -0.20 -0.71
N VAL A 123 -17.44 0.17 -1.18
CA VAL A 123 -17.66 0.32 -2.64
C VAL A 123 -16.83 1.47 -3.22
N LEU A 124 -16.68 2.58 -2.50
CA LEU A 124 -15.83 3.71 -2.91
C LEU A 124 -14.34 3.34 -2.91
N HIS A 125 -13.88 2.54 -1.96
CA HIS A 125 -12.51 2.01 -1.96
C HIS A 125 -12.21 1.24 -3.25
N ASN A 126 -13.10 0.33 -3.68
CA ASN A 126 -12.92 -0.43 -4.92
C ASN A 126 -12.97 0.47 -6.17
N TYR A 127 -13.86 1.46 -6.21
CA TYR A 127 -13.89 2.45 -7.29
C TYR A 127 -12.54 3.19 -7.42
N HIS A 128 -11.98 3.66 -6.31
CA HIS A 128 -10.71 4.39 -6.33
C HIS A 128 -9.51 3.48 -6.64
N LEU A 129 -9.51 2.24 -6.17
CA LEU A 129 -8.48 1.26 -6.52
C LEU A 129 -8.48 0.97 -8.03
N SER A 130 -9.66 0.75 -8.62
CA SER A 130 -9.81 0.58 -10.07
C SER A 130 -9.38 1.82 -10.84
N ARG A 131 -9.73 3.03 -10.36
CA ARG A 131 -9.30 4.30 -10.98
C ARG A 131 -7.76 4.42 -11.01
N SER A 132 -7.09 3.94 -9.98
CA SER A 132 -5.64 3.99 -9.83
C SER A 132 -4.90 3.02 -10.76
N ALA A 133 -5.49 1.85 -11.05
CA ALA A 133 -4.89 0.80 -11.85
C ALA A 133 -4.39 1.29 -13.23
N GLY A 134 -5.21 2.04 -13.97
CA GLY A 134 -4.81 2.61 -15.26
C GLY A 134 -3.69 3.64 -15.14
N VAL A 135 -3.64 4.41 -14.04
CA VAL A 135 -2.61 5.43 -13.79
C VAL A 135 -1.26 4.78 -13.47
N THR A 136 -1.26 3.77 -12.61
CA THR A 136 -0.03 3.05 -12.19
C THR A 136 0.50 2.18 -13.32
N ALA A 137 -0.37 1.54 -14.11
CA ALA A 137 0.00 0.85 -15.34
C ALA A 137 0.64 1.82 -16.35
N SER A 138 0.02 2.97 -16.61
CA SER A 138 0.58 4.01 -17.49
C SER A 138 1.95 4.48 -17.01
N ARG A 139 2.12 4.64 -15.70
CA ARG A 139 3.40 5.03 -15.09
C ARG A 139 4.47 3.98 -15.34
N CYS A 140 4.14 2.70 -15.16
CA CYS A 140 5.10 1.62 -15.38
C CYS A 140 5.46 1.48 -16.85
N ALA A 141 4.48 1.65 -17.75
CA ALA A 141 4.70 1.69 -19.19
C ALA A 141 5.68 2.80 -19.59
N ALA A 142 5.63 3.96 -18.92
CA ALA A 142 6.52 5.09 -19.21
C ALA A 142 7.93 4.92 -18.61
N PHE A 143 8.04 4.41 -17.39
CA PHE A 143 9.30 4.45 -16.61
C PHE A 143 10.06 3.12 -16.53
N SER A 144 9.41 1.98 -16.78
CA SER A 144 10.09 0.69 -16.65
C SER A 144 11.28 0.60 -17.61
N SER A 145 12.43 0.19 -17.08
CA SER A 145 13.65 -0.03 -17.87
C SER A 145 13.51 -1.21 -18.86
N ARG A 146 12.55 -2.10 -18.62
CA ARG A 146 12.34 -3.34 -19.37
C ARG A 146 11.31 -3.20 -20.49
N PRO A 147 11.67 -3.45 -21.77
CA PRO A 147 10.75 -3.29 -22.90
C PRO A 147 9.52 -4.21 -22.87
N ASP A 148 9.68 -5.46 -22.43
CA ASP A 148 8.59 -6.43 -22.28
C ASP A 148 7.59 -6.00 -21.20
N VAL A 149 8.08 -5.53 -20.06
CA VAL A 149 7.26 -4.96 -18.98
C VAL A 149 6.53 -3.71 -19.44
N ARG A 150 7.22 -2.79 -20.13
CA ARG A 150 6.57 -1.59 -20.69
C ARG A 150 5.43 -1.95 -21.63
N LYS A 151 5.61 -2.97 -22.46
CA LYS A 151 4.60 -3.43 -23.40
C LYS A 151 3.35 -3.92 -22.67
N VAL A 152 3.51 -4.84 -21.72
CA VAL A 152 2.37 -5.40 -20.95
C VAL A 152 1.62 -4.29 -20.22
N PHE A 153 2.32 -3.39 -19.52
CA PHE A 153 1.63 -2.31 -18.81
C PHE A 153 1.06 -1.22 -19.72
N LEU A 154 1.54 -1.08 -20.96
CA LEU A 154 0.89 -0.20 -21.94
C LEU A 154 -0.47 -0.79 -22.37
N GLU A 155 -0.52 -2.10 -22.59
CA GLU A 155 -1.77 -2.81 -22.89
C GLU A 155 -2.73 -2.68 -21.69
N SER A 156 -2.28 -3.00 -20.48
CA SER A 156 -3.08 -2.80 -19.26
C SER A 156 -3.54 -1.36 -19.08
N ALA A 157 -2.71 -0.35 -19.33
CA ALA A 157 -3.12 1.05 -19.20
C ALA A 157 -4.29 1.43 -20.14
N LEU A 158 -4.27 0.90 -21.36
CA LEU A 158 -5.33 1.14 -22.36
C LEU A 158 -6.61 0.36 -22.06
N GLU A 159 -6.50 -0.75 -21.34
CA GLU A 159 -7.64 -1.54 -20.90
C GLU A 159 -8.26 -0.93 -19.64
N GLU A 160 -7.44 -0.60 -18.63
CA GLU A 160 -7.86 -0.16 -17.31
C GLU A 160 -8.40 1.29 -17.26
N TYR A 161 -8.05 2.19 -18.19
CA TYR A 161 -8.42 3.62 -18.07
C TYR A 161 -9.92 3.91 -17.89
N PRO A 162 -10.88 3.15 -18.46
CA PRO A 162 -12.29 3.38 -18.28
C PRO A 162 -12.93 2.42 -17.26
N HIS A 163 -12.17 1.48 -16.67
CA HIS A 163 -12.73 0.42 -15.83
C HIS A 163 -13.52 0.98 -14.65
N CYS A 164 -12.99 2.00 -13.98
CA CYS A 164 -13.68 2.62 -12.85
C CYS A 164 -15.02 3.26 -13.26
N GLU A 165 -15.14 3.85 -14.46
CA GLU A 165 -16.38 4.48 -14.93
C GLU A 165 -17.37 3.43 -15.45
N TYR A 166 -16.91 2.37 -16.11
CA TYR A 166 -17.78 1.35 -16.72
C TYR A 166 -18.25 0.28 -15.74
N TYR A 167 -17.38 -0.14 -14.82
CA TYR A 167 -17.66 -1.26 -13.94
C TYR A 167 -17.90 -0.84 -12.50
N TYR A 168 -17.05 0.02 -11.95
CA TYR A 168 -17.07 0.34 -10.51
C TYR A 168 -17.82 1.62 -10.14
N MET A 169 -18.34 2.38 -11.11
CA MET A 169 -19.08 3.60 -10.85
C MET A 169 -20.36 3.30 -10.07
N ILE A 170 -20.53 3.97 -8.94
CA ILE A 170 -21.70 3.78 -8.09
C ILE A 170 -22.80 4.72 -8.58
N ASN A 171 -23.80 4.16 -9.25
CA ASN A 171 -24.95 4.90 -9.79
C ASN A 171 -26.27 4.24 -9.39
N ASP A 172 -26.45 4.01 -8.09
CA ASP A 172 -27.66 3.42 -7.53
C ASP A 172 -28.36 4.41 -6.60
N LYS A 173 -29.57 4.83 -6.97
CA LYS A 173 -30.37 5.79 -6.21
C LYS A 173 -30.70 5.31 -4.79
N ARG A 174 -30.66 4.00 -4.54
CA ARG A 174 -30.93 3.40 -3.22
C ARG A 174 -29.86 3.76 -2.19
N LEU A 175 -28.64 4.09 -2.64
CA LEU A 175 -27.51 4.44 -1.76
C LEU A 175 -27.45 5.94 -1.41
N GLY A 176 -28.32 6.76 -1.98
CA GLY A 176 -28.36 8.20 -1.65
C GLY A 176 -27.11 9.01 -2.05
N ILE A 177 -26.19 8.44 -2.85
CA ILE A 177 -24.97 9.11 -3.33
C ILE A 177 -25.04 9.35 -4.84
N THR A 178 -24.46 10.48 -5.27
CA THR A 178 -24.37 10.84 -6.69
C THR A 178 -23.03 10.43 -7.29
N SER A 179 -22.95 10.39 -8.63
CA SER A 179 -21.65 10.23 -9.32
C SER A 179 -20.64 11.31 -8.94
N ASP A 180 -21.11 12.52 -8.64
CA ASP A 180 -20.24 13.62 -8.21
C ASP A 180 -19.71 13.39 -6.81
N ASP A 181 -20.51 12.81 -5.91
CA ASP A 181 -20.03 12.38 -4.59
C ASP A 181 -18.96 11.29 -4.73
N VAL A 182 -19.14 10.33 -5.64
CA VAL A 182 -18.17 9.25 -5.91
C VAL A 182 -16.85 9.82 -6.43
N LYS A 183 -16.91 10.71 -7.43
CA LYS A 183 -15.71 11.30 -8.07
C LYS A 183 -14.93 12.19 -7.12
N ASN A 184 -15.63 12.93 -6.26
CA ASN A 184 -15.04 13.88 -5.31
C ASN A 184 -14.78 13.28 -3.93
N TYR A 185 -15.10 12.01 -3.69
CA TYR A 185 -14.82 11.36 -2.43
C TYR A 185 -13.31 11.39 -2.14
N VAL A 186 -12.96 11.76 -0.92
CA VAL A 186 -11.59 11.72 -0.42
C VAL A 186 -11.30 10.26 -0.02
N PRO A 187 -10.42 9.54 -0.75
CA PRO A 187 -10.17 8.11 -0.48
C PRO A 187 -9.66 7.88 0.94
N LEU A 188 -9.84 6.67 1.46
CA LEU A 188 -9.33 6.29 2.77
C LEU A 188 -7.80 6.42 2.82
N PRO A 189 -7.19 6.64 3.99
CA PRO A 189 -5.75 6.84 4.08
C PRO A 189 -4.98 5.67 3.50
N SER A 190 -5.36 4.44 3.87
CA SER A 190 -4.69 3.25 3.34
C SER A 190 -4.95 3.04 1.83
N SER A 191 -6.08 3.52 1.30
CA SER A 191 -6.31 3.59 -0.17
C SER A 191 -5.31 4.52 -0.86
N ILE A 192 -5.01 5.68 -0.26
CA ILE A 192 -4.02 6.62 -0.80
C ILE A 192 -2.62 6.00 -0.68
N ALA A 193 -2.32 5.35 0.44
CA ALA A 193 -1.03 4.72 0.68
C ALA A 193 -0.71 3.65 -0.38
N ILE A 194 -1.70 2.82 -0.76
CA ILE A 194 -1.52 1.85 -1.84
C ILE A 194 -1.33 2.53 -3.19
N ASP A 195 -2.15 3.53 -3.55
CA ASP A 195 -2.04 4.24 -4.83
C ASP A 195 -0.63 4.80 -5.01
N GLN A 196 -0.13 5.48 -3.98
CA GLN A 196 1.18 6.10 -4.00
C GLN A 196 2.32 5.08 -3.94
N GLN A 197 2.15 3.97 -3.22
CA GLN A 197 3.10 2.87 -3.26
C GLN A 197 3.17 2.27 -4.66
N MET A 198 2.03 1.99 -5.31
CA MET A 198 2.01 1.45 -6.67
C MET A 198 2.64 2.41 -7.68
N LEU A 199 2.43 3.73 -7.55
CA LEU A 199 3.13 4.74 -8.36
C LEU A 199 4.65 4.69 -8.16
N ARG A 200 5.12 4.58 -6.91
CA ARG A 200 6.55 4.39 -6.63
C ARG A 200 7.10 3.10 -7.23
N LEU A 201 6.39 1.97 -7.08
CA LEU A 201 6.82 0.68 -7.65
C LEU A 201 6.88 0.74 -9.17
N ALA A 202 5.91 1.39 -9.81
CA ALA A 202 5.88 1.58 -11.25
C ALA A 202 7.12 2.30 -11.80
N GLU A 203 7.70 3.23 -11.02
CA GLU A 203 8.90 3.99 -11.39
C GLU A 203 10.20 3.28 -11.00
N ASP A 204 10.28 2.71 -9.80
CA ASP A 204 11.54 2.26 -9.21
C ASP A 204 11.70 0.73 -9.10
N ASP A 205 10.59 -0.02 -9.15
CA ASP A 205 10.57 -1.44 -8.83
C ASP A 205 9.56 -2.23 -9.67
N TRP A 206 9.86 -2.38 -10.95
CA TRP A 206 9.02 -3.10 -11.91
C TRP A 206 8.67 -4.52 -11.44
N LEU A 207 9.58 -5.21 -10.74
CA LEU A 207 9.35 -6.59 -10.28
C LEU A 207 8.31 -6.62 -9.17
N ALA A 208 8.41 -5.72 -8.18
CA ALA A 208 7.40 -5.58 -7.14
C ALA A 208 6.05 -5.16 -7.74
N HIS A 209 6.06 -4.27 -8.75
CA HIS A 209 4.84 -3.85 -9.42
C HIS A 209 4.12 -5.02 -10.11
N ILE A 210 4.87 -5.89 -10.81
CA ILE A 210 4.33 -7.13 -11.39
C ILE A 210 3.79 -8.07 -10.31
N MET A 211 4.50 -8.24 -9.18
CA MET A 211 4.03 -9.10 -8.09
C MET A 211 2.69 -8.62 -7.53
N VAL A 212 2.52 -7.32 -7.30
CA VAL A 212 1.25 -6.78 -6.79
C VAL A 212 0.14 -6.90 -7.84
N ALA A 213 0.42 -6.54 -9.10
CA ALA A 213 -0.54 -6.69 -10.18
C ALA A 213 -0.98 -8.15 -10.37
N TYR A 214 -0.05 -9.10 -10.40
CA TYR A 214 -0.36 -10.52 -10.45
C TYR A 214 -1.23 -10.94 -9.25
N PHE A 215 -0.88 -10.51 -8.03
CA PHE A 215 -1.66 -10.82 -6.83
C PHE A 215 -3.12 -10.36 -6.96
N GLN A 216 -3.37 -9.17 -7.53
CA GLN A 216 -4.70 -8.65 -7.77
C GLN A 216 -5.42 -9.42 -8.88
N GLU A 217 -4.77 -9.63 -10.04
CA GLU A 217 -5.38 -10.29 -11.20
C GLU A 217 -5.65 -11.77 -11.00
N SER A 218 -4.82 -12.45 -10.20
CA SER A 218 -5.03 -13.87 -9.89
C SER A 218 -6.32 -14.14 -9.11
N THR A 219 -6.95 -13.10 -8.53
CA THR A 219 -8.25 -13.25 -7.86
C THR A 219 -9.38 -13.64 -8.82
N ALA A 220 -9.23 -13.38 -10.12
CA ALA A 220 -10.19 -13.79 -11.15
C ALA A 220 -10.36 -15.32 -11.24
N SER A 221 -9.38 -16.11 -10.78
CA SER A 221 -9.51 -17.58 -10.70
C SER A 221 -10.64 -18.04 -9.77
N TYR A 222 -11.10 -17.16 -8.86
CA TYR A 222 -12.19 -17.42 -7.92
C TYR A 222 -13.54 -16.89 -8.40
N TYR A 223 -13.73 -16.69 -9.72
CA TYR A 223 -14.92 -16.05 -10.30
C TYR A 223 -16.25 -16.56 -9.73
N LYS A 224 -16.43 -17.88 -9.63
CA LYS A 224 -17.67 -18.44 -9.09
C LYS A 224 -17.92 -17.98 -7.65
N GLN A 225 -16.90 -18.08 -6.80
CA GLN A 225 -16.96 -17.66 -5.40
C GLN A 225 -17.19 -16.15 -5.28
N CYS A 226 -16.60 -15.34 -6.17
CA CYS A 226 -16.85 -13.90 -6.23
C CYS A 226 -18.31 -13.60 -6.60
N CYS A 227 -18.87 -14.28 -7.61
CA CYS A 227 -20.28 -14.14 -7.99
C CYS A 227 -21.23 -14.55 -6.84
N ASP A 228 -20.95 -15.68 -6.19
CA ASP A 228 -21.73 -16.15 -5.05
C ASP A 228 -21.67 -15.13 -3.89
N PHE A 229 -20.49 -14.58 -3.60
CA PHE A 229 -20.30 -13.54 -2.61
C PHE A 229 -21.12 -12.28 -2.94
N TYR A 230 -20.99 -11.73 -4.16
CA TYR A 230 -21.73 -10.51 -4.52
C TYR A 230 -23.24 -10.72 -4.46
N ASN A 231 -23.76 -11.84 -4.95
CA ASN A 231 -25.20 -12.15 -4.87
C ASN A 231 -25.69 -12.20 -3.40
N GLN A 232 -24.86 -12.73 -2.49
CA GLN A 232 -25.16 -12.75 -1.05
C GLN A 232 -25.15 -11.34 -0.46
N VAL A 233 -24.18 -10.49 -0.84
CA VAL A 233 -24.10 -9.09 -0.41
C VAL A 233 -25.31 -8.30 -0.93
N GLU A 234 -25.70 -8.44 -2.20
CA GLU A 234 -26.90 -7.80 -2.75
C GLU A 234 -28.16 -8.16 -1.96
N THR A 235 -28.30 -9.44 -1.61
CA THR A 235 -29.43 -9.93 -0.81
C THR A 235 -29.43 -9.29 0.57
N SER A 236 -28.26 -9.21 1.22
CA SER A 236 -28.12 -8.71 2.59
C SER A 236 -28.35 -7.20 2.72
N TYR A 237 -27.98 -6.41 1.69
CA TYR A 237 -28.19 -4.96 1.67
C TYR A 237 -29.44 -4.53 0.87
N ASN A 238 -30.24 -5.47 0.36
CA ASN A 238 -31.41 -5.20 -0.49
C ASN A 238 -31.07 -4.38 -1.76
N LEU A 239 -29.98 -4.77 -2.42
CA LEU A 239 -29.42 -4.14 -3.62
C LEU A 239 -29.36 -5.11 -4.82
N PRO A 240 -30.47 -5.77 -5.23
CA PRO A 240 -30.44 -6.69 -6.37
C PRO A 240 -29.89 -6.00 -7.63
N GLY A 241 -28.97 -6.69 -8.30
CA GLY A 241 -28.35 -6.29 -9.56
C GLY A 241 -27.28 -5.20 -9.43
N PHE A 242 -26.93 -4.77 -8.21
CA PHE A 242 -25.94 -3.70 -8.00
C PHE A 242 -24.53 -4.08 -8.47
N PHE A 243 -24.12 -5.34 -8.30
CA PHE A 243 -22.78 -5.82 -8.66
C PHE A 243 -22.72 -6.48 -10.04
N GLU A 244 -23.73 -6.34 -10.91
CA GLU A 244 -23.70 -6.95 -12.25
C GLU A 244 -22.53 -6.45 -13.09
N SER A 245 -22.22 -5.16 -13.03
CA SER A 245 -21.08 -4.60 -13.76
C SER A 245 -19.74 -5.12 -13.19
N TRP A 246 -19.63 -5.32 -11.88
CA TRP A 246 -18.44 -5.87 -11.23
C TRP A 246 -18.23 -7.33 -11.61
N LYS A 247 -19.31 -8.14 -11.63
CA LYS A 247 -19.28 -9.52 -12.12
C LYS A 247 -18.88 -9.58 -13.61
N GLY A 248 -19.35 -8.62 -14.40
CA GLY A 248 -18.95 -8.47 -15.81
C GLY A 248 -17.45 -8.17 -15.99
N HIS A 249 -16.87 -7.32 -15.15
CA HIS A 249 -15.43 -7.05 -15.14
C HIS A 249 -14.61 -8.33 -14.90
N ILE A 250 -14.91 -9.07 -13.81
CA ILE A 250 -14.14 -10.28 -13.47
C ILE A 250 -14.24 -11.32 -14.61
N GLN A 251 -15.38 -11.40 -15.28
CA GLN A 251 -15.54 -12.27 -16.45
C GLN A 251 -14.65 -11.84 -17.63
N LEU A 252 -14.46 -10.54 -17.84
CA LEU A 252 -13.56 -10.01 -18.85
C LEU A 252 -12.10 -10.31 -18.52
N ASP A 253 -11.68 -10.15 -17.26
CA ASP A 253 -10.31 -10.43 -16.82
C ASP A 253 -9.91 -11.90 -17.07
N ILE A 254 -10.84 -12.84 -16.85
CA ILE A 254 -10.66 -14.25 -17.21
C ILE A 254 -10.41 -14.42 -18.71
N GLY A 255 -11.14 -13.66 -19.54
CA GLY A 255 -11.03 -13.70 -20.99
C GLY A 255 -9.74 -13.11 -21.52
N TYR A 256 -9.25 -12.03 -20.91
CA TYR A 256 -7.99 -11.36 -21.30
C TYR A 256 -6.75 -12.06 -20.76
N GLY A 257 -6.86 -12.78 -19.64
CA GLY A 257 -5.77 -13.55 -19.08
C GLY A 257 -4.63 -12.67 -18.56
N HIS A 258 -4.93 -11.53 -17.92
CA HIS A 258 -3.90 -10.59 -17.42
C HIS A 258 -2.86 -11.27 -16.52
N ALA A 259 -3.28 -12.16 -15.62
CA ALA A 259 -2.37 -12.96 -14.80
C ALA A 259 -1.37 -13.79 -15.65
N SER A 260 -1.79 -14.26 -16.82
CA SER A 260 -0.93 -15.03 -17.73
C SER A 260 0.16 -14.15 -18.36
N ALA A 261 -0.13 -12.89 -18.70
CA ALA A 261 0.86 -11.96 -19.25
C ALA A 261 2.02 -11.70 -18.26
N PHE A 262 1.70 -11.55 -16.97
CA PHE A 262 2.72 -11.43 -15.93
C PHE A 262 3.50 -12.73 -15.73
N THR A 263 2.81 -13.87 -15.78
CA THR A 263 3.44 -15.19 -15.72
C THR A 263 4.47 -15.36 -16.84
N ASP A 264 4.17 -14.90 -18.05
CA ASP A 264 5.05 -15.04 -19.21
C ASP A 264 6.34 -14.24 -19.09
N ILE A 265 6.29 -13.02 -18.53
CA ILE A 265 7.49 -12.25 -18.18
C ILE A 265 8.33 -13.03 -17.17
N LEU A 266 7.69 -13.54 -16.13
CA LEU A 266 8.36 -14.24 -15.04
C LEU A 266 8.87 -15.64 -15.44
N LYS A 267 8.34 -16.29 -16.49
CA LYS A 267 8.85 -17.58 -16.98
C LYS A 267 10.21 -17.51 -17.69
N SER A 268 10.74 -16.32 -17.93
CA SER A 268 12.02 -16.15 -18.63
C SER A 268 13.23 -16.65 -17.79
N GLN A 269 14.34 -16.91 -18.49
CA GLN A 269 15.59 -17.37 -17.87
C GLN A 269 16.50 -16.22 -17.40
N GLU A 270 15.99 -14.99 -17.43
CA GLU A 270 16.80 -13.81 -17.14
C GLU A 270 17.28 -13.81 -15.68
N PRO A 271 18.58 -13.56 -15.43
CA PRO A 271 19.12 -13.50 -14.09
C PRO A 271 18.74 -12.19 -13.39
N ILE A 272 18.38 -12.29 -12.11
CA ILE A 272 18.11 -11.17 -11.21
C ILE A 272 18.82 -11.41 -9.88
N SER A 273 19.36 -10.35 -9.27
CA SER A 273 20.07 -10.49 -8.00
C SER A 273 19.12 -10.86 -6.87
N GLY A 274 19.57 -11.71 -5.94
CA GLY A 274 18.81 -12.08 -4.76
C GLY A 274 18.41 -10.89 -3.90
N LYS A 275 19.31 -9.90 -3.78
CA LYS A 275 19.02 -8.62 -3.11
C LYS A 275 17.83 -7.90 -3.75
N LYS A 276 17.75 -7.86 -5.08
CA LYS A 276 16.63 -7.24 -5.80
C LYS A 276 15.34 -8.01 -5.52
N VAL A 277 15.35 -9.33 -5.64
CA VAL A 277 14.18 -10.19 -5.35
C VAL A 277 13.66 -9.94 -3.94
N GLU A 278 14.54 -9.94 -2.93
CA GLU A 278 14.15 -9.70 -1.54
C GLU A 278 13.56 -8.29 -1.35
N SER A 279 14.21 -7.26 -1.92
CA SER A 279 13.70 -5.89 -1.85
C SER A 279 12.32 -5.75 -2.53
N SER A 280 12.14 -6.39 -3.69
CA SER A 280 10.89 -6.35 -4.44
C SER A 280 9.75 -7.08 -3.73
N LEU A 281 10.03 -8.23 -3.11
CA LEU A 281 9.04 -8.94 -2.29
C LEU A 281 8.61 -8.11 -1.07
N LYS A 282 9.54 -7.43 -0.39
CA LYS A 282 9.21 -6.51 0.73
C LYS A 282 8.36 -5.34 0.26
N ASN A 283 8.72 -4.73 -0.86
CA ASN A 283 7.99 -3.62 -1.47
C ASN A 283 6.58 -4.02 -1.92
N ALA A 284 6.41 -5.22 -2.48
CA ALA A 284 5.12 -5.77 -2.86
C ALA A 284 4.27 -6.15 -1.63
N ALA A 285 4.87 -6.78 -0.61
CA ALA A 285 4.21 -7.07 0.66
C ALA A 285 3.70 -5.79 1.34
N LEU A 286 4.45 -4.69 1.28
CA LEU A 286 4.00 -3.40 1.78
C LEU A 286 2.75 -2.89 1.05
N ALA A 287 2.70 -3.01 -0.28
CA ALA A 287 1.51 -2.62 -1.03
C ALA A 287 0.29 -3.47 -0.64
N VAL A 288 0.47 -4.79 -0.47
CA VAL A 288 -0.58 -5.69 0.03
C VAL A 288 -1.01 -5.33 1.45
N GLN A 289 -0.08 -4.95 2.33
CA GLN A 289 -0.44 -4.50 3.67
C GLN A 289 -1.32 -3.25 3.62
N PHE A 290 -1.07 -2.31 2.72
CA PHE A 290 -1.96 -1.16 2.53
C PHE A 290 -3.35 -1.54 2.01
N ILE A 291 -3.48 -2.59 1.17
CA ILE A 291 -4.79 -3.17 0.81
C ILE A 291 -5.53 -3.62 2.07
N VAL A 292 -4.85 -4.39 2.92
CA VAL A 292 -5.45 -4.94 4.15
C VAL A 292 -5.79 -3.84 5.14
N ASP A 293 -4.92 -2.85 5.33
CA ASP A 293 -5.15 -1.70 6.20
C ASP A 293 -6.36 -0.86 5.74
N ALA A 294 -6.66 -0.83 4.43
CA ALA A 294 -7.86 -0.18 3.93
C ALA A 294 -9.15 -0.89 4.39
N LEU A 295 -9.11 -2.21 4.58
CA LEU A 295 -10.24 -2.96 5.15
C LEU A 295 -10.44 -2.63 6.63
N ASP A 296 -9.35 -2.44 7.38
CA ASP A 296 -9.41 -1.95 8.76
C ASP A 296 -10.00 -0.52 8.82
N ASP A 297 -9.64 0.34 7.87
CA ASP A 297 -10.17 1.70 7.78
C ASP A 297 -11.69 1.72 7.53
N ILE A 298 -12.17 0.80 6.69
CA ILE A 298 -13.61 0.63 6.48
C ILE A 298 -14.30 0.16 7.76
N LEU A 299 -13.72 -0.80 8.50
CA LEU A 299 -14.29 -1.26 9.78
C LEU A 299 -14.31 -0.16 10.86
N LYS A 300 -13.36 0.77 10.85
CA LYS A 300 -13.38 1.92 11.76
C LYS A 300 -14.51 2.88 11.42
N LEU A 301 -14.71 3.19 10.13
CA LEU A 301 -15.83 4.02 9.68
C LEU A 301 -17.19 3.37 10.00
N ASN A 302 -17.25 2.04 9.90
CA ASN A 302 -18.42 1.27 10.29
C ASN A 302 -18.87 1.53 11.74
N MET A 303 -17.93 1.72 12.66
CA MET A 303 -18.20 1.95 14.08
C MET A 303 -18.54 3.40 14.44
N ALA A 304 -18.33 4.36 13.52
CA ALA A 304 -18.34 5.78 13.86
C ALA A 304 -19.75 6.35 14.06
N THR A 305 -20.74 6.01 13.21
CA THR A 305 -22.13 6.49 13.31
C THR A 305 -23.11 5.65 12.49
N ASP A 306 -24.40 5.68 12.83
CA ASP A 306 -25.50 5.13 12.00
C ASP A 306 -25.83 6.00 10.77
N ASN A 307 -25.38 7.26 10.74
CA ASN A 307 -25.58 8.16 9.60
C ASN A 307 -24.52 7.93 8.50
N LEU A 308 -24.91 8.16 7.25
CA LEU A 308 -23.99 8.19 6.10
C LEU A 308 -22.95 9.34 6.25
N ILE A 309 -21.68 8.99 6.33
CA ILE A 309 -20.55 9.92 6.33
C ILE A 309 -19.80 9.80 5.00
N LEU A 310 -20.00 10.78 4.14
CA LEU A 310 -19.17 10.96 2.95
C LEU A 310 -17.94 11.80 3.30
N ARG A 311 -16.74 11.27 3.02
CA ARG A 311 -15.49 12.00 3.11
C ARG A 311 -15.43 12.98 1.94
N LYS A 312 -15.85 14.23 2.17
CA LYS A 312 -15.83 15.29 1.16
C LYS A 312 -14.52 16.10 1.26
N PRO A 313 -14.06 16.72 0.16
CA PRO A 313 -12.96 17.66 0.21
C PRO A 313 -13.33 18.80 1.17
N VAL A 314 -12.37 19.25 1.99
CA VAL A 314 -12.50 20.41 2.85
C VAL A 314 -12.65 21.66 2.00
N SER A 315 -13.87 22.20 1.94
CA SER A 315 -14.14 23.53 1.41
C SER A 315 -13.84 24.57 2.50
N ILE A 316 -12.58 25.02 2.59
CA ILE A 316 -12.20 26.03 3.60
C ILE A 316 -12.86 27.38 3.32
N LEU A 317 -13.28 27.60 2.08
CA LEU A 317 -13.66 28.90 1.54
C LEU A 317 -15.13 28.83 1.09
N SER A 318 -16.04 29.02 2.04
CA SER A 318 -17.43 29.35 1.73
C SER A 318 -17.50 30.75 1.10
N GLU A 319 -18.45 30.95 0.19
CA GLU A 319 -18.71 32.08 -0.74
C GLU A 319 -18.52 33.54 -0.24
N ASN A 320 -18.29 33.80 1.04
CA ASN A 320 -18.14 35.15 1.61
C ASN A 320 -16.70 35.56 1.97
N ALA A 321 -15.69 34.71 1.73
CA ALA A 321 -14.29 35.06 1.98
C ALA A 321 -13.61 35.79 0.81
N TYR A 322 -14.30 35.99 -0.31
CA TYR A 322 -13.70 36.18 -1.63
C TYR A 322 -13.38 37.63 -2.01
N ASP A 323 -13.97 38.61 -1.34
CA ASP A 323 -13.94 39.99 -1.84
C ASP A 323 -12.59 40.73 -1.70
N ASN A 324 -11.53 40.10 -1.15
CA ASN A 324 -10.26 40.78 -0.87
C ASN A 324 -8.97 40.05 -1.28
N PHE A 325 -9.01 38.96 -2.07
CA PHE A 325 -7.81 38.14 -2.38
C PHE A 325 -7.14 38.43 -3.74
N ASN A 326 -7.09 39.68 -4.18
CA ASN A 326 -6.37 40.03 -5.43
C ASN A 326 -4.84 39.79 -5.36
N ASP A 327 -4.28 39.59 -4.17
CA ASP A 327 -2.83 39.46 -3.96
C ASP A 327 -2.34 38.02 -3.64
N GLY A 328 -3.19 36.99 -3.74
CA GLY A 328 -2.86 35.60 -3.37
C GLY A 328 -2.78 35.37 -1.85
N ILE A 329 -2.88 34.12 -1.40
CA ILE A 329 -2.84 33.74 0.03
C ILE A 329 -1.46 33.16 0.35
N SER A 330 -0.79 33.61 1.41
CA SER A 330 0.47 33.00 1.85
C SER A 330 0.25 31.63 2.53
N ALA A 331 1.22 30.72 2.49
CA ALA A 331 1.11 29.45 3.23
C ALA A 331 0.93 29.68 4.75
N THR A 332 1.49 30.75 5.29
CA THR A 332 1.35 31.14 6.69
C THR A 332 -0.08 31.53 7.04
N GLU A 333 -0.77 32.22 6.12
CA GLU A 333 -2.21 32.54 6.24
C GLU A 333 -3.09 31.31 6.08
N VAL A 334 -2.74 30.38 5.18
CA VAL A 334 -3.44 29.10 5.08
C VAL A 334 -3.32 28.35 6.41
N LEU A 335 -2.10 28.19 6.94
CA LEU A 335 -1.85 27.48 8.19
C LEU A 335 -2.43 28.19 9.42
N SER A 336 -2.43 29.52 9.46
CA SER A 336 -3.04 30.26 10.58
C SER A 336 -4.56 30.12 10.56
N LYS A 337 -5.20 30.20 9.38
CA LYS A 337 -6.64 29.94 9.22
C LYS A 337 -7.02 28.51 9.57
N LEU A 338 -6.18 27.55 9.18
CA LEU A 338 -6.34 26.15 9.52
C LEU A 338 -6.26 25.92 11.04
N LYS A 339 -5.29 26.55 11.71
CA LYS A 339 -5.15 26.52 13.17
C LYS A 339 -6.31 27.23 13.89
N SER A 340 -6.82 28.33 13.34
CA SER A 340 -7.84 29.17 14.00
C SER A 340 -9.26 28.64 13.84
N LYS A 341 -9.57 27.87 12.80
CA LYS A 341 -10.94 27.40 12.51
C LYS A 341 -11.37 26.19 13.34
N ASP A 342 -10.61 25.76 14.33
CA ASP A 342 -10.81 24.47 15.02
C ASP A 342 -10.87 23.26 14.06
N ILE A 343 -10.56 23.47 12.76
CA ILE A 343 -10.45 22.38 11.79
C ILE A 343 -9.44 21.41 12.37
N PHE A 344 -8.29 21.89 12.85
CA PHE A 344 -7.22 21.07 13.42
C PHE A 344 -7.41 20.61 14.87
N THR A 345 -8.33 21.17 15.67
CA THR A 345 -8.46 20.75 17.09
C THR A 345 -9.18 19.41 17.25
N GLY A 346 -9.89 18.93 16.23
CA GLY A 346 -10.32 17.53 16.10
C GLY A 346 -9.24 16.59 15.53
N PHE A 347 -8.14 17.14 15.01
CA PHE A 347 -6.97 16.41 14.50
C PHE A 347 -5.92 16.26 15.61
N ILE A 348 -6.38 15.97 16.83
CA ILE A 348 -5.51 15.68 17.96
C ILE A 348 -4.62 14.51 17.55
N PHE A 349 -3.37 14.86 17.28
CA PHE A 349 -2.27 13.96 16.99
C PHE A 349 -2.34 12.77 17.94
N ASP A 350 -2.17 11.56 17.41
CA ASP A 350 -1.93 10.43 18.28
C ASP A 350 -0.53 10.60 18.90
N LYS A 351 -0.47 11.40 19.97
CA LYS A 351 0.71 11.62 20.80
C LYS A 351 1.17 10.32 21.47
N THR A 352 0.40 9.23 21.36
CA THR A 352 0.76 7.93 21.90
C THR A 352 1.67 7.14 20.97
N ARG A 353 1.68 7.42 19.65
CA ARG A 353 2.61 6.77 18.72
C ARG A 353 4.04 7.22 19.01
N LYS A 354 4.90 6.25 19.36
CA LYS A 354 6.35 6.44 19.39
C LYS A 354 6.90 6.21 18.00
N ILE A 355 7.58 7.22 17.45
CA ILE A 355 8.36 7.08 16.22
C ILE A 355 9.79 6.72 16.63
N SER A 356 10.37 5.74 15.95
CA SER A 356 11.77 5.32 16.14
C SER A 356 12.73 6.29 15.47
N CYS A 357 14.00 6.30 15.91
CA CYS A 357 15.03 7.10 15.24
C CYS A 357 15.25 6.64 13.79
N GLU A 358 15.17 5.33 13.56
CA GLU A 358 15.31 4.69 12.26
C GLU A 358 14.23 5.15 11.27
N GLU A 359 12.97 5.27 11.72
CA GLU A 359 11.88 5.80 10.90
C GLU A 359 12.15 7.26 10.49
N VAL A 360 12.62 8.09 11.42
CA VAL A 360 12.92 9.50 11.15
C VAL A 360 14.07 9.63 10.16
N GLU A 361 15.15 8.87 10.33
CA GLU A 361 16.29 8.87 9.39
C GLU A 361 15.86 8.42 7.99
N CYS A 362 14.98 7.41 7.90
CA CYS A 362 14.42 7.00 6.62
C CYS A 362 13.62 8.12 5.95
N ILE A 363 12.74 8.80 6.70
CA ILE A 363 11.94 9.91 6.18
C ILE A 363 12.84 11.06 5.71
N LYS A 364 13.89 11.41 6.48
CA LYS A 364 14.87 12.44 6.09
C LYS A 364 15.50 12.14 4.74
N ILE A 365 15.94 10.90 4.55
CA ILE A 365 16.55 10.44 3.30
C ILE A 365 15.57 10.55 2.12
N GLU A 366 14.33 10.11 2.29
CA GLU A 366 13.31 10.17 1.23
C GLU A 366 12.86 11.61 0.93
N ILE A 367 12.78 12.48 1.95
CA ILE A 367 12.54 13.91 1.79
C ILE A 367 13.59 14.53 0.86
N ALA A 368 14.88 14.22 1.06
CA ALA A 368 15.95 14.79 0.25
C ALA A 368 15.80 14.42 -1.25
N PHE A 369 15.25 13.24 -1.55
CA PHE A 369 14.98 12.83 -2.94
C PHE A 369 13.69 13.43 -3.48
N ALA A 370 12.66 13.55 -2.66
CA ALA A 370 11.48 14.32 -3.02
C ALA A 370 11.86 15.78 -3.32
N MET A 371 12.86 16.38 -2.66
CA MET A 371 13.41 17.69 -3.04
C MET A 371 14.06 17.67 -4.42
N CYS A 372 14.90 16.67 -4.75
CA CYS A 372 15.46 16.52 -6.10
C CYS A 372 14.35 16.46 -7.16
N ARG A 373 13.31 15.66 -6.89
CA ARG A 373 12.15 15.51 -7.77
C ARG A 373 11.40 16.83 -7.91
N ALA A 374 11.07 17.50 -6.81
CA ALA A 374 10.40 18.79 -6.81
C ALA A 374 11.18 19.82 -7.62
N LEU A 375 12.51 19.89 -7.45
CA LEU A 375 13.36 20.79 -8.23
C LEU A 375 13.29 20.50 -9.74
N SER A 376 13.19 19.23 -10.14
CA SER A 376 13.07 18.85 -11.55
C SER A 376 11.72 19.25 -12.19
N TYR A 377 10.68 19.44 -11.38
CA TYR A 377 9.36 19.92 -11.81
C TYR A 377 9.17 21.43 -11.61
N SER A 378 10.12 22.13 -10.98
CA SER A 378 10.09 23.58 -10.79
C SER A 378 10.05 24.33 -12.11
N LYS A 379 9.06 25.20 -12.25
CA LYS A 379 8.87 26.06 -13.44
C LYS A 379 9.15 27.51 -13.13
N ARG A 380 9.02 27.93 -11.87
CA ARG A 380 9.23 29.32 -11.45
C ARG A 380 10.62 29.52 -10.85
N HIS A 381 11.16 30.71 -11.02
CA HIS A 381 12.51 31.05 -10.54
C HIS A 381 12.61 30.94 -9.00
N ASP A 382 11.56 31.34 -8.29
CA ASP A 382 11.49 31.24 -6.83
C ASP A 382 11.43 29.80 -6.34
N GLU A 383 10.69 28.90 -7.02
CA GLU A 383 10.71 27.45 -6.75
C GLU A 383 12.12 26.87 -6.87
N ILE A 384 12.83 27.22 -7.96
CA ILE A 384 14.18 26.74 -8.23
C ILE A 384 15.15 27.19 -7.14
N LEU A 385 15.16 28.49 -6.83
CA LEU A 385 16.03 29.03 -5.78
C LEU A 385 15.72 28.43 -4.41
N TYR A 386 14.43 28.25 -4.11
CA TYR A 386 13.99 27.75 -2.82
C TYR A 386 14.35 26.27 -2.62
N ILE A 387 13.88 25.41 -3.53
CA ILE A 387 14.14 23.97 -3.42
C ILE A 387 15.63 23.69 -3.59
N GLY A 388 16.34 24.46 -4.44
CA GLY A 388 17.79 24.38 -4.56
C GLY A 388 18.52 24.65 -3.24
N LYS A 389 18.08 25.63 -2.44
CA LYS A 389 18.64 25.89 -1.10
C LYS A 389 18.34 24.79 -0.10
N LEU A 390 17.12 24.25 -0.11
CA LEU A 390 16.77 23.09 0.71
C LEU A 390 17.67 21.90 0.37
N LEU A 391 17.90 21.68 -0.92
CA LEU A 391 18.74 20.61 -1.42
C LEU A 391 20.21 20.80 -1.01
N GLU A 392 20.73 22.02 -1.12
CA GLU A 392 22.08 22.37 -0.66
C GLU A 392 22.27 22.09 0.84
N ALA A 393 21.28 22.49 1.66
CA ALA A 393 21.27 22.22 3.09
C ALA A 393 21.23 20.73 3.43
N ASN A 394 20.56 19.92 2.60
CA ASN A 394 20.36 18.48 2.81
C ASN A 394 21.29 17.61 1.96
N ARG A 395 22.34 18.20 1.36
CA ARG A 395 23.30 17.48 0.51
C ARG A 395 23.89 16.20 1.15
N PRO A 396 24.26 16.18 2.45
CA PRO A 396 24.77 14.96 3.08
C PRO A 396 23.78 13.78 3.04
N LEU A 397 22.46 14.04 3.10
CA LEU A 397 21.44 12.99 3.04
C LEU A 397 21.31 12.38 1.64
N ILE A 398 21.52 13.20 0.59
CA ILE A 398 21.53 12.75 -0.80
C ILE A 398 22.73 11.84 -1.04
N GLU A 399 23.91 12.28 -0.58
CA GLU A 399 25.15 11.51 -0.66
C GLU A 399 25.04 10.21 0.13
N LEU A 400 24.42 10.24 1.31
CA LEU A 400 24.14 9.05 2.11
C LEU A 400 23.30 8.04 1.32
N ARG A 401 22.17 8.43 0.73
CA ARG A 401 21.33 7.50 -0.04
C ARG A 401 22.02 6.91 -1.25
N ASN A 402 22.82 7.70 -1.97
CA ASN A 402 23.57 7.18 -3.12
C ASN A 402 24.57 6.08 -2.72
N ASN A 403 24.98 6.05 -1.46
CA ASN A 403 25.89 5.04 -0.91
C ASN A 403 25.16 3.90 -0.18
N LEU A 404 23.85 4.04 0.07
CA LEU A 404 23.05 3.00 0.69
C LEU A 404 22.64 1.96 -0.36
N ASP A 405 23.40 0.86 -0.43
CA ASP A 405 23.02 -0.35 -1.16
C ASP A 405 21.70 -0.97 -0.65
N VAL A 406 21.28 -0.57 0.55
CA VAL A 406 20.10 -1.11 1.25
C VAL A 406 19.27 0.07 1.75
N VAL A 407 18.08 0.21 1.19
CA VAL A 407 17.04 1.10 1.70
C VAL A 407 16.74 0.70 3.15
N VAL A 408 16.90 1.64 4.07
CA VAL A 408 16.59 1.49 5.50
C VAL A 408 15.21 0.85 5.63
N PRO A 409 14.99 -0.16 6.50
CA PRO A 409 13.69 -0.80 6.63
C PRO A 409 12.65 0.25 7.02
N ILE A 410 11.82 0.58 6.04
CA ILE A 410 10.79 1.57 6.19
C ILE A 410 9.64 0.87 6.90
N THR A 411 9.26 1.33 8.09
CA THR A 411 7.95 0.93 8.63
C THR A 411 6.89 1.33 7.61
N ASN A 412 5.76 0.62 7.57
CA ASN A 412 4.70 0.92 6.60
C ASN A 412 4.31 2.40 6.62
N TRP A 413 4.32 3.00 7.80
CA TRP A 413 4.04 4.42 8.00
C TRP A 413 5.09 5.34 7.36
N ALA A 414 6.37 5.11 7.61
CA ALA A 414 7.42 5.92 7.01
C ALA A 414 7.36 5.81 5.48
N ALA A 415 6.95 4.65 4.93
CA ALA A 415 6.80 4.47 3.50
C ALA A 415 5.61 5.25 2.96
N GLY A 416 4.47 5.22 3.67
CA GLY A 416 3.30 6.03 3.34
C GLY A 416 3.63 7.53 3.30
N VAL A 417 4.31 8.05 4.33
CA VAL A 417 4.71 9.47 4.39
C VAL A 417 5.69 9.81 3.26
N SER A 418 6.69 8.97 3.02
CA SER A 418 7.68 9.20 1.95
C SER A 418 7.06 9.16 0.56
N ASN A 419 6.18 8.19 0.30
CA ASN A 419 5.45 8.10 -0.97
C ASN A 419 4.55 9.31 -1.19
N PHE A 420 3.88 9.76 -0.13
CA PHE A 420 3.04 10.95 -0.19
C PHE A 420 3.85 12.20 -0.59
N LEU A 421 4.99 12.43 0.07
CA LEU A 421 5.85 13.56 -0.28
C LEU A 421 6.46 13.44 -1.67
N ARG A 422 6.78 12.23 -2.12
CA ARG A 422 7.24 11.96 -3.48
C ARG A 422 6.20 12.36 -4.52
N GLU A 423 4.92 12.04 -4.28
CA GLU A 423 3.85 12.42 -5.23
C GLU A 423 3.56 13.92 -5.18
N LEU A 424 3.58 14.55 -4.00
CA LEU A 424 3.50 16.00 -3.91
C LEU A 424 4.66 16.70 -4.64
N ALA A 425 5.83 16.07 -4.73
CA ALA A 425 6.99 16.62 -5.45
C ALA A 425 6.77 16.76 -6.97
N LEU A 426 5.67 16.27 -7.53
CA LEU A 426 5.28 16.60 -8.90
C LEU A 426 4.77 18.04 -9.05
N ILE A 427 4.29 18.64 -7.95
CA ILE A 427 3.85 20.03 -7.87
C ILE A 427 4.68 20.71 -6.79
N PRO A 428 5.79 21.39 -7.16
CA PRO A 428 6.78 21.94 -6.23
C PRO A 428 6.16 22.71 -5.05
N SER A 429 5.16 23.54 -5.32
CA SER A 429 4.45 24.34 -4.33
C SER A 429 3.71 23.47 -3.29
N HIS A 430 3.09 22.37 -3.69
CA HIS A 430 2.43 21.42 -2.79
C HIS A 430 3.47 20.69 -1.94
N PHE A 431 4.58 20.26 -2.54
CA PHE A 431 5.68 19.62 -1.82
C PHE A 431 6.22 20.50 -0.70
N VAL A 432 6.43 21.80 -0.93
CA VAL A 432 6.90 22.74 0.11
C VAL A 432 5.98 22.73 1.33
N ILE A 433 4.67 22.72 1.11
CA ILE A 433 3.68 22.74 2.19
C ILE A 433 3.61 21.40 2.90
N GLY A 434 3.55 20.31 2.14
CA GLY A 434 3.59 18.95 2.69
C GLY A 434 4.82 18.74 3.56
N LEU A 435 6.00 19.16 3.08
CA LEU A 435 7.25 19.13 3.84
C LEU A 435 7.19 20.00 5.10
N SER A 436 6.61 21.21 5.01
CA SER A 436 6.48 22.09 6.17
C SER A 436 5.62 21.44 7.27
N LEU A 437 4.53 20.77 6.89
CA LEU A 437 3.70 20.02 7.83
C LEU A 437 4.43 18.84 8.46
N VAL A 438 5.15 18.06 7.66
CA VAL A 438 5.98 16.95 8.14
C VAL A 438 6.91 17.43 9.24
N CYS A 439 7.66 18.50 8.97
CA CYS A 439 8.62 19.05 9.90
C CYS A 439 7.95 19.61 11.17
N LEU A 440 6.79 20.27 11.04
CA LEU A 440 6.00 20.71 12.20
C LEU A 440 5.55 19.52 13.06
N ASN A 441 5.09 18.44 12.45
CA ASN A 441 4.69 17.22 13.17
C ASN A 441 5.87 16.56 13.89
N LEU A 442 7.01 16.42 13.20
CA LEU A 442 8.24 15.87 13.79
C LEU A 442 8.71 16.72 14.99
N LYS A 443 8.60 18.04 14.89
CA LYS A 443 8.90 18.97 15.99
C LYS A 443 8.01 18.72 17.20
N GLU A 444 6.69 18.63 17.00
CA GLU A 444 5.74 18.39 18.09
C GLU A 444 5.94 17.04 18.78
N MET A 445 6.51 16.07 18.05
CA MET A 445 6.91 14.75 18.57
C MET A 445 8.28 14.76 19.27
N GLY A 446 8.93 15.92 19.40
CA GLY A 446 10.19 16.09 20.12
C GLY A 446 11.45 15.82 19.28
N PHE A 447 11.33 15.68 17.96
CA PHE A 447 12.49 15.51 17.09
C PHE A 447 13.12 16.85 16.70
N ASN A 448 14.45 16.86 16.66
CA ASN A 448 15.21 18.02 16.20
C ASN A 448 15.17 18.11 14.66
N TYR A 449 14.13 18.74 14.13
CA TYR A 449 13.93 18.96 12.70
C TYR A 449 14.87 20.03 12.09
N LYS A 450 15.71 20.71 12.90
CA LYS A 450 16.67 21.71 12.40
C LYS A 450 17.69 21.12 11.42
N GLU A 451 17.94 19.81 11.51
CA GLU A 451 18.77 19.08 10.55
C GLU A 451 18.13 19.02 9.16
N ILE A 452 16.80 19.01 9.08
CA ILE A 452 16.04 19.02 7.82
C ILE A 452 15.97 20.45 7.25
N GLU A 453 15.87 21.47 8.12
CA GLU A 453 15.84 22.89 7.73
C GLU A 453 17.22 23.48 7.38
N GLY A 454 18.33 22.77 7.63
CA GLY A 454 19.67 23.30 7.32
C GLY A 454 20.19 24.38 8.28
N GLY A 455 19.74 24.40 9.54
CA GLY A 455 20.43 25.07 10.65
C GLY A 455 20.49 26.61 10.71
N ASN A 456 20.11 27.37 9.67
CA ASN A 456 20.16 28.84 9.65
C ASN A 456 18.77 29.50 9.72
N ASP A 457 18.63 30.64 10.41
CA ASP A 457 17.34 31.36 10.62
C ASP A 457 16.60 31.74 9.32
N TYR A 458 17.34 31.91 8.21
CA TYR A 458 16.79 32.19 6.86
C TYR A 458 16.12 30.97 6.19
N ASN A 459 16.27 29.77 6.77
CA ASN A 459 15.64 28.53 6.30
C ASN A 459 14.50 28.07 7.22
N SER A 460 14.08 28.88 8.19
CA SER A 460 12.96 28.52 9.06
C SER A 460 11.67 28.39 8.24
N ILE A 461 10.91 27.31 8.41
CA ILE A 461 9.57 27.11 7.79
C ILE A 461 8.71 28.38 7.83
N SER A 462 8.83 29.20 8.88
CA SER A 462 8.15 30.49 9.02
C SER A 462 8.56 31.55 7.98
N TYR A 463 9.83 31.62 7.58
CA TYR A 463 10.28 32.48 6.49
C TYR A 463 9.78 31.98 5.13
N LEU A 464 9.73 30.66 4.94
CA LEU A 464 9.40 29.98 3.68
C LEU A 464 7.91 30.12 3.33
N MET A 465 7.05 30.07 4.35
CA MET A 465 5.60 30.16 4.17
C MET A 465 5.11 31.56 3.80
N ASN A 466 5.92 32.60 4.07
CA ASN A 466 5.59 33.99 3.75
C ASN A 466 5.91 34.38 2.28
N PHE A 467 6.77 33.61 1.59
CA PHE A 467 7.22 33.96 0.23
C PHE A 467 6.31 33.39 -0.86
N TYR A 468 5.65 32.26 -0.59
CA TYR A 468 4.80 31.60 -1.56
C TYR A 468 3.36 32.08 -1.44
N LYS A 469 2.87 32.73 -2.49
CA LYS A 469 1.47 33.12 -2.65
C LYS A 469 0.77 32.09 -3.51
N PHE A 470 -0.29 31.51 -2.97
CA PHE A 470 -1.14 30.53 -3.64
C PHE A 470 -2.36 31.22 -4.22
N SER A 471 -2.79 30.74 -5.39
CA SER A 471 -4.16 30.94 -5.80
C SER A 471 -5.10 30.18 -4.85
N GLU A 472 -6.37 30.51 -4.96
CA GLU A 472 -7.39 29.99 -4.07
C GLU A 472 -7.70 28.50 -4.31
N SER A 473 -7.71 28.07 -5.59
CA SER A 473 -7.87 26.68 -5.98
C SER A 473 -6.70 25.83 -5.50
N GLU A 474 -5.48 26.35 -5.59
CA GLU A 474 -4.28 25.72 -5.04
C GLU A 474 -4.40 25.58 -3.51
N ALA A 475 -4.77 26.65 -2.79
CA ALA A 475 -4.91 26.60 -1.33
C ALA A 475 -5.95 25.55 -0.88
N SER A 476 -7.06 25.42 -1.58
CA SER A 476 -8.09 24.41 -1.28
C SER A 476 -7.61 22.98 -1.56
N LEU A 477 -6.92 22.77 -2.68
CA LEU A 477 -6.33 21.47 -3.03
C LEU A 477 -5.26 21.05 -2.02
N ILE A 478 -4.38 21.99 -1.67
CA ILE A 478 -3.36 21.85 -0.64
C ILE A 478 -3.99 21.37 0.66
N VAL A 479 -5.07 21.98 1.14
CA VAL A 479 -5.65 21.55 2.42
C VAL A 479 -6.28 20.16 2.36
N ASN A 480 -6.84 19.77 1.22
CA ASN A 480 -7.28 18.40 1.04
C ASN A 480 -6.12 17.41 1.12
N GLU A 481 -5.01 17.71 0.45
CA GLU A 481 -3.78 16.94 0.55
C GLU A 481 -3.23 16.93 1.99
N MET A 482 -3.32 18.05 2.72
CA MET A 482 -2.90 18.14 4.11
C MET A 482 -3.75 17.26 5.04
N VAL A 483 -5.07 17.23 4.84
CA VAL A 483 -5.98 16.35 5.58
C VAL A 483 -5.67 14.88 5.29
N GLN A 484 -5.48 14.54 4.01
CA GLN A 484 -5.08 13.19 3.60
C GLN A 484 -3.73 12.79 4.21
N LEU A 485 -2.74 13.67 4.16
CA LEU A 485 -1.43 13.47 4.79
C LEU A 485 -1.58 13.21 6.28
N GLN A 486 -2.41 13.96 6.99
CA GLN A 486 -2.61 13.75 8.42
C GLN A 486 -3.30 12.44 8.74
N GLU A 487 -4.29 12.02 7.98
CA GLU A 487 -4.93 10.74 8.22
C GLU A 487 -4.00 9.56 7.92
N LEU A 488 -3.17 9.67 6.87
CA LEU A 488 -2.04 8.78 6.59
C LEU A 488 -1.04 8.75 7.76
N TRP A 489 -0.78 9.93 8.34
CA TRP A 489 0.22 10.12 9.39
C TRP A 489 -0.19 9.55 10.74
N PHE A 490 -1.47 9.66 11.13
CA PHE A 490 -1.85 9.54 12.53
C PHE A 490 -2.83 8.43 12.87
N LYS A 491 -3.64 7.92 11.94
CA LYS A 491 -4.74 7.03 12.35
C LYS A 491 -4.63 5.57 11.94
N ASN A 492 -3.96 5.24 10.82
CA ASN A 492 -4.50 4.10 10.08
C ASN A 492 -3.53 3.13 9.42
N ILE A 493 -2.24 3.44 9.28
CA ILE A 493 -1.29 2.47 8.75
C ILE A 493 -0.84 1.55 9.88
N SER A 494 -1.16 0.27 9.75
CA SER A 494 -0.80 -0.77 10.70
C SER A 494 0.71 -0.82 10.91
N THR A 495 1.14 -0.98 12.16
CA THR A 495 2.52 -1.34 12.47
C THR A 495 2.81 -2.81 12.21
N LYS A 496 1.79 -3.62 11.91
CA LYS A 496 1.98 -5.02 11.50
C LYS A 496 2.67 -5.01 10.14
N ILE A 497 3.81 -5.69 10.09
CA ILE A 497 4.54 -5.91 8.85
C ILE A 497 4.17 -7.33 8.41
N ILE A 498 3.75 -7.48 7.16
CA ILE A 498 3.66 -8.81 6.54
C ILE A 498 5.09 -9.35 6.48
N GLU A 499 5.37 -10.37 7.29
CA GLU A 499 6.69 -11.00 7.28
C GLU A 499 6.97 -11.62 5.90
N VAL A 500 8.07 -11.20 5.28
CA VAL A 500 8.62 -11.80 4.06
C VAL A 500 9.69 -12.81 4.47
N ASP A 501 9.32 -13.74 5.35
CA ASP A 501 10.19 -14.77 5.90
C ASP A 501 10.22 -16.01 4.99
N VAL A 502 10.53 -15.78 3.71
CA VAL A 502 10.59 -16.84 2.69
C VAL A 502 11.97 -17.45 2.61
N PHE A 503 13.00 -16.67 2.91
CA PHE A 503 14.38 -17.08 2.73
C PHE A 503 15.03 -17.53 4.04
N ILE A 504 15.89 -18.52 3.92
CA ILE A 504 16.87 -18.91 4.94
C ILE A 504 18.28 -18.66 4.40
N ASP A 505 19.17 -18.27 5.31
CA ASP A 505 20.60 -18.09 5.04
C ASP A 505 21.32 -19.42 4.77
#